data_AF-A0A2D5Y4X4-F1
#
_entry.id   AF-A0A2D5Y4X4-F1
#
_cell.length_a   1.000
_cell.length_b   1.000
_cell.length_c   1.000
_cell.angle_alpha   90.00
_cell.angle_beta   90.00
_cell.angle_gamma   90.00
#
_symmetry.space_group_name_H-M   'P 1'
#
loop_
_entity.id
_entity.type
_entity.pdbx_description
1 polymer ?
#
loop_
_entity_poly.entity_id
_entity_poly.type
_entity_poly.pdbx_seq_one_letter_code
_entity_poly.pdbx_strand_id
1 'polypeptide(L)'
;MRQLAGHCDAYKGGDTKRALLQLTTTAGLFFAAWAVIWLSLDYTYWFAAILVLPTAGLLVRLYVLQHDCGHGSFFPSRLANNLTGRFLSLLTFTPYDCWRKAHNLHHATSGNLDRRGIGSIDTLTVREYKALPLARKLAYRVYRNSFFIILFGAPYNNLVGQRFFTNKGLPFIEGYRSLPFAKVWKSVLFLNIALVLFYGALGMFFGFKPLLVAGLPVVIIASWIGGWLFFIQHQFEEAYWEKNGNWDFHTAAVLGSSHYVLPPLLQWFTGNIGLHHIHHLCAKIPNYRLQECLDSSPVLQKLNRLSLCESLKCARFALWDEDRRKMIAFSDIGK
;
A
#
# COMPACT_ATOMS: atom_id res chain seq x y z
N MET A 1 -19.11 -9.09 -14.11
CA MET A 1 -18.52 -8.84 -12.78
C MET A 1 -18.95 -9.85 -11.71
N ARG A 2 -20.24 -10.09 -11.46
CA ARG A 2 -20.68 -11.08 -10.43
C ARG A 2 -20.11 -12.49 -10.61
N GLN A 3 -20.01 -12.98 -11.85
CA GLN A 3 -19.40 -14.29 -12.14
C GLN A 3 -17.90 -14.33 -11.78
N LEU A 4 -17.16 -13.24 -12.00
CA LEU A 4 -15.75 -13.12 -11.60
C LEU A 4 -15.62 -13.09 -10.07
N ALA A 5 -16.55 -12.43 -9.37
CA ALA A 5 -16.59 -12.47 -7.92
C ALA A 5 -16.83 -13.90 -7.41
N GLY A 6 -17.79 -14.62 -8.00
CA GLY A 6 -18.04 -16.03 -7.70
C GLY A 6 -16.82 -16.94 -7.93
N HIS A 7 -16.06 -16.71 -9.01
CA HIS A 7 -14.77 -17.39 -9.24
C HIS A 7 -13.77 -17.11 -8.11
N CYS A 8 -13.59 -15.84 -7.74
CA CYS A 8 -12.67 -15.41 -6.69
C CYS A 8 -13.03 -16.00 -5.31
N ASP A 9 -14.31 -16.23 -5.06
CA ASP A 9 -14.79 -16.76 -3.78
C ASP A 9 -14.21 -18.15 -3.44
N ALA A 10 -13.92 -18.99 -4.44
CA ALA A 10 -13.31 -20.31 -4.24
C ALA A 10 -11.87 -20.26 -3.68
N TYR A 11 -11.21 -19.10 -3.79
CA TYR A 11 -9.82 -18.90 -3.35
C TYR A 11 -9.71 -18.18 -2.00
N LYS A 12 -10.86 -17.87 -1.37
CA LYS A 12 -10.90 -17.29 -0.01
C LYS A 12 -10.40 -18.30 1.04
N GLY A 13 -9.91 -17.76 2.14
CA GLY A 13 -9.60 -18.52 3.34
C GLY A 13 -8.11 -18.80 3.52
N GLY A 14 -7.67 -18.63 4.76
CA GLY A 14 -6.28 -18.83 5.15
C GLY A 14 -5.90 -20.31 5.19
N ASP A 15 -4.61 -20.59 5.14
CA ASP A 15 -4.01 -21.92 5.30
C ASP A 15 -2.86 -21.77 6.29
N THR A 16 -2.97 -22.40 7.46
CA THR A 16 -1.99 -22.22 8.54
C THR A 16 -0.58 -22.63 8.14
N LYS A 17 -0.43 -23.70 7.35
CA LYS A 17 0.89 -24.21 6.95
C LYS A 17 1.57 -23.23 5.99
N ARG A 18 0.85 -22.77 4.95
CA ARG A 18 1.35 -21.79 3.98
C ARG A 18 1.63 -20.44 4.64
N ALA A 19 0.75 -19.99 5.53
CA ALA A 19 0.91 -18.73 6.27
C ALA A 19 2.14 -18.76 7.20
N LEU A 20 2.30 -19.83 7.99
CA LEU A 20 3.47 -20.00 8.84
C LEU A 20 4.75 -20.09 8.00
N LEU A 21 4.76 -20.88 6.93
CA LEU A 21 5.92 -21.00 6.05
C LEU A 21 6.34 -19.64 5.47
N GLN A 22 5.39 -18.84 4.95
CA GLN A 22 5.70 -17.51 4.44
C GLN A 22 6.19 -16.56 5.53
N LEU A 23 5.56 -16.57 6.71
CA LEU A 23 5.94 -15.71 7.82
C LEU A 23 7.35 -16.04 8.32
N THR A 24 7.64 -17.31 8.58
CA THR A 24 8.93 -17.74 9.12
C THR A 24 10.06 -17.56 8.11
N THR A 25 9.83 -17.89 6.83
CA THR A 25 10.86 -17.66 5.79
C THR A 25 11.12 -16.18 5.56
N THR A 26 10.08 -15.35 5.46
CA THR A 26 10.24 -13.91 5.22
C THR A 26 10.88 -13.22 6.44
N ALA A 27 10.38 -13.49 7.65
CA ALA A 27 10.94 -12.91 8.87
C ALA A 27 12.36 -13.43 9.15
N GLY A 28 12.61 -14.73 8.94
CA GLY A 28 13.92 -15.34 9.09
C GLY A 28 14.95 -14.71 8.16
N LEU A 29 14.63 -14.56 6.87
CA LEU A 29 15.49 -13.86 5.91
C LEU A 29 15.70 -12.39 6.29
N PHE A 30 14.66 -11.71 6.78
CA PHE A 30 14.76 -10.31 7.19
C PHE A 30 15.71 -10.13 8.37
N PHE A 31 15.55 -10.93 9.43
CA PHE A 31 16.43 -10.87 10.59
C PHE A 31 17.85 -11.38 10.30
N ALA A 32 18.01 -12.38 9.42
CA ALA A 32 19.32 -12.82 8.97
C ALA A 32 20.04 -11.71 8.17
N ALA A 33 19.35 -11.06 7.23
CA ALA A 33 19.92 -9.94 6.48
C ALA A 33 20.30 -8.78 7.42
N TRP A 34 19.46 -8.49 8.41
CA TRP A 34 19.77 -7.52 9.47
C TRP A 34 21.00 -7.87 10.28
N ALA A 35 21.14 -9.14 10.71
CA ALA A 35 22.32 -9.60 11.44
C ALA A 35 23.60 -9.45 10.59
N VAL A 36 23.54 -9.80 9.31
CA VAL A 36 24.69 -9.65 8.40
C VAL A 36 25.04 -8.17 8.18
N ILE A 37 24.04 -7.32 7.91
CA ILE A 37 24.23 -5.86 7.80
C ILE A 37 24.93 -5.36 9.05
N TRP A 38 24.39 -5.70 10.23
CA TRP A 38 24.92 -5.28 11.51
C TRP A 38 26.40 -5.65 11.67
N LEU A 39 26.71 -6.94 11.50
CA LEU A 39 28.08 -7.45 11.63
C LEU A 39 29.03 -6.84 10.61
N SER A 40 28.54 -6.43 9.44
CA SER A 40 29.36 -5.85 8.37
C SER A 40 29.66 -4.36 8.53
N LEU A 41 28.94 -3.63 9.39
CA LEU A 41 29.08 -2.16 9.50
C LEU A 41 30.45 -1.71 10.01
N ASP A 42 31.16 -2.55 10.77
CA ASP A 42 32.49 -2.24 11.31
C ASP A 42 33.64 -2.69 10.39
N TYR A 43 33.36 -3.50 9.36
CA TYR A 43 34.38 -4.04 8.46
C TYR A 43 34.25 -3.50 7.03
N THR A 44 33.02 -3.50 6.49
CA THR A 44 32.77 -3.28 5.07
C THR A 44 31.41 -2.63 4.83
N TYR A 45 31.38 -1.30 4.79
CA TYR A 45 30.14 -0.54 4.58
C TYR A 45 29.41 -0.88 3.26
N TRP A 46 30.15 -1.32 2.24
CA TRP A 46 29.57 -1.70 0.95
C TRP A 46 28.65 -2.92 1.01
N PHE A 47 28.99 -3.93 1.82
CA PHE A 47 28.12 -5.11 1.98
C PHE A 47 26.82 -4.75 2.68
N ALA A 48 26.90 -3.91 3.73
CA ALA A 48 25.71 -3.35 4.38
C ALA A 48 24.85 -2.56 3.37
N ALA A 49 25.45 -1.69 2.57
CA ALA A 49 24.74 -0.87 1.59
C ALA A 49 24.02 -1.71 0.52
N ILE A 50 24.65 -2.78 0.02
CA ILE A 50 24.02 -3.69 -0.96
C ILE A 50 22.84 -4.44 -0.34
N LEU A 51 22.98 -4.91 0.91
CA LEU A 51 21.95 -5.70 1.58
C LEU A 51 20.74 -4.88 2.05
N VAL A 52 20.87 -3.55 2.16
CA VAL A 52 19.74 -2.66 2.49
C VAL A 52 18.58 -2.84 1.49
N LEU A 53 18.87 -2.97 0.19
CA LEU A 53 17.84 -3.12 -0.84
C LEU A 53 17.01 -4.42 -0.72
N PRO A 54 17.59 -5.63 -0.70
CA PRO A 54 16.82 -6.85 -0.49
C PRO A 54 16.16 -6.88 0.90
N THR A 55 16.76 -6.27 1.93
CA THR A 55 16.14 -6.15 3.27
C THR A 55 14.89 -5.26 3.22
N ALA A 56 14.92 -4.17 2.45
CA ALA A 56 13.74 -3.34 2.20
C ALA A 56 12.66 -4.11 1.43
N GLY A 57 13.04 -4.94 0.44
CA GLY A 57 12.14 -5.85 -0.24
C GLY A 57 11.46 -6.84 0.71
N LEU A 58 12.22 -7.42 1.65
CA LEU A 58 11.66 -8.29 2.70
C LEU A 58 10.72 -7.52 3.62
N LEU A 59 11.02 -6.26 3.95
CA LEU A 59 10.13 -5.41 4.73
C LEU A 59 8.81 -5.11 4.00
N VAL A 60 8.86 -4.88 2.69
CA VAL A 60 7.65 -4.78 1.84
C VAL A 60 6.84 -6.08 1.91
N ARG A 61 7.51 -7.23 1.80
CA ARG A 61 6.82 -8.53 1.91
C ARG A 61 6.17 -8.72 3.28
N LEU A 62 6.86 -8.36 4.37
CA LEU A 62 6.29 -8.39 5.73
C LEU A 62 5.07 -7.46 5.86
N TYR A 63 5.10 -6.29 5.23
CA TYR A 63 3.94 -5.41 5.15
C TYR A 63 2.77 -6.07 4.39
N VAL A 64 3.02 -6.79 3.30
CA VAL A 64 1.97 -7.54 2.58
C VAL A 64 1.37 -8.65 3.45
N LEU A 65 2.17 -9.35 4.25
CA LEU A 65 1.64 -10.33 5.21
C LEU A 65 0.78 -9.67 6.31
N GLN A 66 1.22 -8.52 6.83
CA GLN A 66 0.44 -7.70 7.76
C GLN A 66 -0.87 -7.22 7.11
N HIS A 67 -0.82 -6.86 5.83
CA HIS A 67 -1.98 -6.42 5.07
C HIS A 67 -3.04 -7.53 4.95
N ASP A 68 -2.63 -8.75 4.60
CA ASP A 68 -3.52 -9.91 4.52
C ASP A 68 -4.09 -10.27 5.91
N CYS A 69 -3.30 -10.09 6.96
CA CYS A 69 -3.79 -10.18 8.34
C CYS A 69 -4.91 -9.16 8.60
N GLY A 70 -4.75 -7.93 8.10
CA GLY A 70 -5.75 -6.87 8.19
C GLY A 70 -7.10 -7.26 7.55
N HIS A 71 -7.06 -7.97 6.43
CA HIS A 71 -8.25 -8.54 5.79
C HIS A 71 -8.78 -9.81 6.46
N GLY A 72 -8.02 -10.36 7.40
CA GLY A 72 -8.30 -11.64 8.05
C GLY A 72 -8.19 -12.83 7.09
N SER A 73 -7.39 -12.69 6.03
CA SER A 73 -7.23 -13.71 4.99
C SER A 73 -5.99 -14.58 5.20
N PHE A 74 -4.95 -14.06 5.87
CA PHE A 74 -3.66 -14.74 5.98
C PHE A 74 -3.73 -16.04 6.79
N PHE A 75 -4.35 -16.02 7.97
CA PHE A 75 -4.64 -17.23 8.74
C PHE A 75 -6.14 -17.57 8.73
N PRO A 76 -6.53 -18.84 8.95
CA PRO A 76 -7.93 -19.19 9.25
C PRO A 76 -8.44 -18.49 10.52
N SER A 77 -7.58 -18.35 11.53
CA SER A 77 -7.93 -17.75 12.82
C SER A 77 -7.83 -16.23 12.79
N ARG A 78 -8.93 -15.54 13.09
CA ARG A 78 -8.96 -14.08 13.22
C ARG A 78 -8.04 -13.57 14.34
N LEU A 79 -7.89 -14.34 15.42
CA LEU A 79 -6.98 -14.00 16.50
C LEU A 79 -5.52 -14.04 16.02
N ALA A 80 -5.13 -15.11 15.31
CA ALA A 80 -3.79 -15.25 14.75
C ALA A 80 -3.45 -14.11 13.77
N ASN A 81 -4.39 -13.73 12.90
CA ASN A 81 -4.24 -12.56 12.02
C ASN A 81 -4.00 -11.28 12.83
N ASN A 82 -4.84 -11.01 13.85
CA ASN A 82 -4.71 -9.77 14.62
C ASN A 82 -3.40 -9.70 15.44
N LEU A 83 -2.96 -10.82 16.02
CA LEU A 83 -1.70 -10.87 16.76
C LEU A 83 -0.51 -10.69 15.81
N THR A 84 -0.49 -11.43 14.71
CA THR A 84 0.59 -11.35 13.71
C THR A 84 0.68 -9.95 13.12
N GLY A 85 -0.44 -9.38 12.68
CA GLY A 85 -0.47 -8.04 12.09
C GLY A 85 0.00 -6.94 13.05
N ARG A 86 -0.32 -7.04 14.35
CA ARG A 86 0.20 -6.10 15.37
C ARG A 86 1.69 -6.29 15.64
N PHE A 87 2.18 -7.52 15.63
CA PHE A 87 3.62 -7.78 15.77
C PHE A 87 4.41 -7.22 14.59
N LEU A 88 3.97 -7.51 13.36
CA LEU A 88 4.59 -6.99 12.14
C LEU A 88 4.56 -5.46 12.06
N SER A 89 3.59 -4.82 12.73
CA SER A 89 3.51 -3.35 12.80
C SER A 89 4.74 -2.70 13.44
N LEU A 90 5.45 -3.41 14.31
CA LEU A 90 6.71 -2.94 14.91
C LEU A 90 7.82 -2.82 13.86
N LEU A 91 7.81 -3.72 12.87
CA LEU A 91 8.78 -3.74 11.77
C LEU A 91 8.38 -2.76 10.67
N THR A 92 7.09 -2.68 10.35
CA THR A 92 6.56 -1.89 9.21
C THR A 92 6.17 -0.46 9.58
N PHE A 93 6.27 -0.08 10.85
CA PHE A 93 5.90 1.24 11.38
C PHE A 93 4.43 1.63 11.13
N THR A 94 3.57 0.65 10.82
CA THR A 94 2.18 0.87 10.40
C THR A 94 1.20 0.49 11.51
N PRO A 95 0.34 1.40 12.04
CA PRO A 95 -0.54 1.11 13.17
C PRO A 95 -1.70 0.20 12.75
N TYR A 96 -1.57 -1.10 13.01
CA TYR A 96 -2.44 -2.16 12.50
C TYR A 96 -3.94 -1.87 12.49
N ASP A 97 -4.56 -1.60 13.65
CA ASP A 97 -6.02 -1.46 13.74
C ASP A 97 -6.52 -0.16 13.08
N CYS A 98 -5.73 0.91 13.16
CA CYS A 98 -6.00 2.17 12.47
C CYS A 98 -5.91 2.00 10.95
N TRP A 99 -4.77 1.46 10.49
CA TRP A 99 -4.51 1.19 9.08
C TRP A 99 -5.55 0.24 8.48
N ARG A 100 -5.86 -0.87 9.16
CA ARG A 100 -6.88 -1.85 8.71
C ARG A 100 -8.23 -1.18 8.48
N LYS A 101 -8.67 -0.33 9.41
CA LYS A 101 -9.96 0.37 9.28
C LYS A 101 -9.96 1.35 8.10
N ALA A 102 -8.86 2.07 7.91
CA ALA A 102 -8.72 3.02 6.80
C ALA A 102 -8.68 2.28 5.46
N HIS A 103 -7.91 1.20 5.39
CA HIS A 103 -7.76 0.39 4.20
C HIS A 103 -9.07 -0.34 3.82
N ASN A 104 -9.82 -0.87 4.78
CA ASN A 104 -11.15 -1.45 4.51
C ASN A 104 -12.15 -0.41 3.99
N LEU A 105 -12.06 0.84 4.47
CA LEU A 105 -12.87 1.92 3.94
C LEU A 105 -12.47 2.26 2.50
N HIS A 106 -11.17 2.32 2.21
CA HIS A 106 -10.65 2.47 0.84
C HIS A 106 -11.19 1.38 -0.10
N HIS A 107 -11.15 0.11 0.29
CA HIS A 107 -11.79 -0.97 -0.49
C HIS A 107 -13.27 -0.72 -0.74
N ALA A 108 -14.01 -0.27 0.28
CA ALA A 108 -15.45 -0.04 0.20
C ALA A 108 -15.84 1.20 -0.61
N THR A 109 -14.92 2.12 -0.90
CA THR A 109 -15.22 3.39 -1.59
C THR A 109 -14.31 3.70 -2.77
N SER A 110 -13.40 2.79 -3.15
CA SER A 110 -12.50 2.98 -4.28
C SER A 110 -13.28 3.24 -5.58
N GLY A 111 -12.77 4.18 -6.39
CA GLY A 111 -13.43 4.60 -7.62
C GLY A 111 -14.75 5.36 -7.44
N ASN A 112 -15.13 5.77 -6.22
CA ASN A 112 -16.34 6.57 -5.98
C ASN A 112 -15.99 8.03 -5.71
N LEU A 113 -16.33 8.94 -6.63
CA LEU A 113 -16.03 10.38 -6.55
C LEU A 113 -16.68 11.08 -5.34
N ASP A 114 -17.85 10.61 -4.89
CA ASP A 114 -18.60 11.23 -3.79
C ASP A 114 -18.22 10.65 -2.42
N ARG A 115 -17.42 9.57 -2.39
CA ARG A 115 -17.02 8.85 -1.16
C ARG A 115 -15.49 8.73 -1.02
N ARG A 116 -14.74 9.58 -1.71
CA ARG A 116 -13.28 9.73 -1.55
C ARG A 116 -12.95 10.05 -0.08
N GLY A 117 -11.82 9.55 0.39
CA GLY A 117 -11.44 9.72 1.78
C GLY A 117 -10.19 8.95 2.17
N ILE A 118 -10.11 8.61 3.44
CA ILE A 118 -8.92 8.01 4.03
C ILE A 118 -8.52 6.68 3.39
N GLY A 119 -7.20 6.50 3.23
CA GLY A 119 -6.62 5.33 2.57
C GLY A 119 -6.40 5.51 1.07
N SER A 120 -6.82 6.64 0.48
CA SER A 120 -6.56 6.99 -0.92
C SER A 120 -5.72 8.27 -1.04
N ILE A 121 -5.10 8.46 -2.20
CA ILE A 121 -4.49 9.72 -2.60
C ILE A 121 -5.58 10.60 -3.21
N ASP A 122 -5.76 11.81 -2.66
CA ASP A 122 -6.70 12.80 -3.19
C ASP A 122 -6.52 12.95 -4.71
N THR A 123 -7.55 12.58 -5.46
CA THR A 123 -7.59 12.71 -6.92
C THR A 123 -8.79 13.57 -7.27
N LEU A 124 -8.51 14.81 -7.67
CA LEU A 124 -9.51 15.76 -8.11
C LEU A 124 -9.93 15.48 -9.55
N THR A 125 -11.16 15.86 -9.86
CA THR A 125 -11.59 15.95 -11.24
C THR A 125 -11.05 17.20 -11.93
N VAL A 126 -11.13 17.26 -13.26
CA VAL A 126 -10.70 18.44 -14.02
C VAL A 126 -11.53 19.66 -13.62
N ARG A 127 -12.85 19.51 -13.43
CA ARG A 127 -13.72 20.61 -13.01
C ARG A 127 -13.40 21.09 -11.60
N GLU A 128 -13.19 20.17 -10.66
CA GLU A 128 -12.78 20.49 -9.29
C GLU A 128 -11.45 21.24 -9.27
N TYR A 129 -10.45 20.76 -10.01
CA TYR A 129 -9.16 21.42 -10.12
C TYR A 129 -9.28 22.81 -10.76
N LYS A 130 -10.10 22.98 -11.81
CA LYS A 130 -10.33 24.29 -12.45
C LYS A 130 -11.01 25.28 -11.50
N ALA A 131 -11.90 24.82 -10.61
CA ALA A 131 -12.58 25.64 -9.62
C ALA A 131 -11.65 26.13 -8.49
N LEU A 132 -10.48 25.52 -8.29
CA LEU A 132 -9.55 25.93 -7.24
C LEU A 132 -8.93 27.32 -7.50
N PRO A 133 -8.70 28.12 -6.43
CA PRO A 133 -7.82 29.29 -6.47
C PRO A 133 -6.40 28.93 -6.91
N LEU A 134 -5.65 29.88 -7.48
CA LEU A 134 -4.31 29.64 -8.04
C LEU A 134 -3.34 29.00 -7.04
N ALA A 135 -3.30 29.49 -5.80
CA ALA A 135 -2.45 28.93 -4.75
C ALA A 135 -2.76 27.44 -4.47
N ARG A 136 -4.05 27.07 -4.44
CA ARG A 136 -4.49 25.68 -4.24
C ARG A 136 -4.20 24.81 -5.46
N LYS A 137 -4.27 25.35 -6.68
CA LYS A 137 -3.83 24.64 -7.91
C LYS A 137 -2.35 24.31 -7.85
N LEU A 138 -1.49 25.28 -7.49
CA LEU A 138 -0.04 25.07 -7.35
C LEU A 138 0.27 24.03 -6.26
N ALA A 139 -0.36 24.15 -5.10
CA ALA A 139 -0.21 23.17 -4.03
C ALA A 139 -0.64 21.76 -4.47
N TYR A 140 -1.75 21.64 -5.22
CA TYR A 140 -2.22 20.36 -5.74
C TYR A 140 -1.24 19.75 -6.75
N ARG A 141 -0.58 20.57 -7.59
CA ARG A 141 0.45 20.08 -8.52
C ARG A 141 1.68 19.54 -7.80
N VAL A 142 2.12 20.19 -6.72
CA VAL A 142 3.21 19.67 -5.87
C VAL A 142 2.75 18.37 -5.22
N TYR A 143 1.57 18.37 -4.61
CA TYR A 143 1.00 17.21 -3.96
C TYR A 143 0.82 16.02 -4.92
N ARG A 144 0.39 16.22 -6.17
CA ARG A 144 0.22 15.14 -7.18
C ARG A 144 1.45 14.86 -8.03
N ASN A 145 2.56 15.55 -7.80
CA ASN A 145 3.80 15.19 -8.47
C ASN A 145 4.28 13.84 -7.93
N SER A 146 4.43 12.83 -8.80
CA SER A 146 4.85 11.49 -8.37
C SER A 146 6.21 11.47 -7.69
N PHE A 147 7.19 12.29 -8.13
CA PHE A 147 8.46 12.36 -7.42
C PHE A 147 8.26 12.88 -6.00
N PHE A 148 7.40 13.87 -5.80
CA PHE A 148 7.12 14.39 -4.47
C PHE A 148 6.41 13.36 -3.58
N ILE A 149 5.31 12.75 -4.07
CA ILE A 149 4.57 11.73 -3.31
C ILE A 149 5.48 10.56 -2.95
N ILE A 150 6.24 10.05 -3.91
CA ILE A 150 7.01 8.82 -3.71
C ILE A 150 8.26 9.09 -2.89
N LEU A 151 9.07 10.08 -3.26
CA LEU A 151 10.35 10.32 -2.58
C LEU A 151 10.17 10.89 -1.17
N PHE A 152 9.18 11.77 -0.96
CA PHE A 152 8.96 12.44 0.32
C PHE A 152 7.68 11.99 1.01
N GLY A 153 6.55 11.97 0.28
CA GLY A 153 5.24 11.66 0.85
C GLY A 153 5.15 10.27 1.48
N ALA A 154 5.65 9.23 0.80
CA ALA A 154 5.57 7.86 1.28
C ALA A 154 6.44 7.61 2.53
N PRO A 155 7.74 7.98 2.56
CA PRO A 155 8.54 7.90 3.79
C PRO A 155 7.99 8.76 4.91
N TYR A 156 7.55 10.00 4.62
CA TYR A 156 6.94 10.88 5.62
C TYR A 156 5.71 10.23 6.24
N ASN A 157 4.80 9.67 5.43
CA ASN A 157 3.60 9.03 5.93
C ASN A 157 3.93 7.83 6.82
N ASN A 158 4.87 6.98 6.41
CA ASN A 158 5.26 5.79 7.17
C ASN A 158 5.95 6.12 8.50
N LEU A 159 6.95 7.01 8.47
CA LEU A 159 7.79 7.35 9.63
C LEU A 159 7.14 8.35 10.59
N VAL A 160 6.42 9.35 10.06
CA VAL A 160 5.94 10.50 10.83
C VAL A 160 4.42 10.62 10.80
N GLY A 161 3.81 10.68 9.61
CA GLY A 161 2.39 10.98 9.44
C GLY A 161 1.47 10.02 10.20
N GLN A 162 1.77 8.73 10.17
CA GLN A 162 0.98 7.71 10.88
C GLN A 162 1.17 7.72 12.41
N ARG A 163 2.13 8.48 12.95
CA ARG A 163 2.33 8.67 14.39
C ARG A 163 1.39 9.70 14.99
N PHE A 164 0.92 10.64 14.17
CA PHE A 164 0.05 11.75 14.53
C PHE A 164 -1.25 11.71 13.73
N PHE A 165 -1.97 10.59 13.85
CA PHE A 165 -3.20 10.39 13.08
C PHE A 165 -4.18 11.56 13.29
N THR A 166 -4.49 12.24 12.19
CA THR A 166 -5.48 13.32 12.12
C THR A 166 -6.75 12.79 11.47
N ASN A 167 -7.90 13.17 12.04
CA ASN A 167 -9.21 12.91 11.44
C ASN A 167 -9.60 13.94 10.37
N LYS A 168 -8.78 14.97 10.15
CA LYS A 168 -8.92 15.90 9.03
C LYS A 168 -8.22 15.30 7.82
N GLY A 169 -8.91 15.33 6.69
CA GLY A 169 -8.43 14.78 5.44
C GLY A 169 -7.20 15.45 4.88
N LEU A 170 -6.67 14.83 3.83
CA LEU A 170 -5.72 15.47 2.93
C LEU A 170 -6.33 16.76 2.36
N PRO A 171 -5.50 17.75 1.98
CA PRO A 171 -5.93 19.14 1.98
C PRO A 171 -6.90 19.54 0.85
N PHE A 172 -7.22 18.65 -0.10
CA PHE A 172 -7.85 19.04 -1.36
C PHE A 172 -9.31 18.62 -1.54
N ILE A 173 -9.79 17.58 -0.86
CA ILE A 173 -11.18 17.08 -1.01
C ILE A 173 -12.10 17.63 0.09
N GLU A 174 -13.17 18.32 -0.31
CA GLU A 174 -14.27 18.71 0.59
C GLU A 174 -15.13 17.48 0.95
N GLY A 175 -15.58 17.35 2.20
CA GLY A 175 -16.38 16.20 2.64
C GLY A 175 -15.58 14.90 2.86
N TYR A 176 -14.28 15.00 3.16
CA TYR A 176 -13.40 13.87 3.39
C TYR A 176 -13.95 12.85 4.39
N ARG A 177 -14.16 11.61 3.95
CA ARG A 177 -14.59 10.52 4.82
C ARG A 177 -13.40 9.99 5.63
N SER A 178 -13.27 10.44 6.88
CA SER A 178 -12.23 9.99 7.81
C SER A 178 -12.72 8.95 8.81
N LEU A 179 -11.78 8.43 9.61
CA LEU A 179 -12.09 7.63 10.79
C LEU A 179 -12.22 8.55 12.01
N PRO A 180 -13.24 8.36 12.86
CA PRO A 180 -13.30 9.04 14.14
C PRO A 180 -12.05 8.75 14.97
N PHE A 181 -11.36 9.79 15.45
CA PHE A 181 -10.13 9.66 16.24
C PHE A 181 -10.31 8.71 17.44
N ALA A 182 -11.46 8.82 18.13
CA ALA A 182 -11.87 7.95 19.23
C ALA A 182 -11.79 6.44 18.91
N LYS A 183 -11.96 6.05 17.63
CA LYS A 183 -11.92 4.65 17.20
C LYS A 183 -10.52 4.14 16.87
N VAL A 184 -9.51 5.00 16.73
CA VAL A 184 -8.19 4.63 16.20
C VAL A 184 -7.00 5.08 17.06
N TRP A 185 -7.16 6.08 17.93
CA TRP A 185 -6.07 6.66 18.71
C TRP A 185 -5.27 5.61 19.51
N LYS A 186 -5.95 4.63 20.12
CA LYS A 186 -5.30 3.53 20.86
C LYS A 186 -4.31 2.77 19.98
N SER A 187 -4.70 2.48 18.74
CA SER A 187 -3.84 1.77 17.78
C SER A 187 -2.56 2.55 17.47
N VAL A 188 -2.66 3.87 17.40
CA VAL A 188 -1.53 4.75 17.10
C VAL A 188 -0.64 4.90 18.33
N LEU A 189 -1.24 5.17 19.50
CA LEU A 189 -0.52 5.32 20.76
C LEU A 189 0.25 4.06 21.15
N PHE A 190 -0.41 2.89 21.12
CA PHE A 190 0.26 1.64 21.48
C PHE A 190 1.42 1.32 20.55
N LEU A 191 1.28 1.57 19.25
CA LEU A 191 2.41 1.41 18.34
C LEU A 191 3.51 2.43 18.64
N ASN A 192 3.19 3.71 18.90
CA ASN A 192 4.20 4.72 19.26
C ASN A 192 5.03 4.29 20.47
N ILE A 193 4.36 3.86 21.55
CA ILE A 193 5.02 3.37 22.76
C ILE A 193 5.88 2.15 22.43
N ALA A 194 5.33 1.18 21.70
CA ALA A 194 6.06 -0.04 21.36
C ALA A 194 7.27 0.22 20.45
N LEU A 195 7.19 1.18 19.51
CA LEU A 195 8.33 1.60 18.69
C LEU A 195 9.43 2.24 19.54
N VAL A 196 9.06 3.16 20.46
CA VAL A 196 10.03 3.80 21.38
C VAL A 196 10.71 2.76 22.25
N LEU A 197 9.95 1.82 22.83
CA LEU A 197 10.51 0.78 23.69
C LEU A 197 11.38 -0.19 22.89
N PHE A 198 10.91 -0.66 21.73
CA PHE A 198 11.62 -1.65 20.93
C PHE A 198 12.90 -1.08 20.31
N TYR A 199 12.81 0.02 19.53
CA TYR A 199 13.98 0.62 18.90
C TYR A 199 14.87 1.36 19.90
N GLY A 200 14.29 1.89 21.00
CA GLY A 200 15.06 2.43 22.12
C GLY A 200 15.88 1.34 22.81
N ALA A 201 15.29 0.18 23.13
CA ALA A 201 16.03 -0.94 23.69
C ALA A 201 17.13 -1.43 22.74
N LEU A 202 16.83 -1.59 21.44
CA LEU A 202 17.84 -1.95 20.44
C LEU A 202 18.99 -0.94 20.40
N GLY A 203 18.67 0.35 20.42
CA GLY A 203 19.67 1.42 20.44
C GLY A 203 20.50 1.47 21.72
N MET A 204 19.93 1.11 22.87
CA MET A 204 20.66 1.06 24.14
C MET A 204 21.56 -0.18 24.26
N PHE A 205 21.10 -1.35 23.82
CA PHE A 205 21.86 -2.59 23.92
C PHE A 205 22.94 -2.71 22.84
N PHE A 206 22.65 -2.22 21.64
CA PHE A 206 23.49 -2.45 20.47
C PHE A 206 24.01 -1.14 19.84
N GLY A 207 23.50 0.02 20.24
CA GLY A 207 23.89 1.32 19.70
C GLY A 207 22.94 1.82 18.62
N PHE A 208 22.77 3.14 18.53
CA PHE A 208 21.85 3.77 17.58
C PHE A 208 22.42 3.87 16.16
N LYS A 209 23.74 3.79 15.97
CA LYS A 209 24.39 3.95 14.66
C LYS A 209 23.80 2.97 13.62
N PRO A 210 23.72 1.64 13.85
CA PRO A 210 23.16 0.71 12.87
C PRO A 210 21.68 0.96 12.54
N LEU A 211 20.89 1.38 13.54
CA LEU A 211 19.48 1.76 13.33
C LEU A 211 19.35 2.95 12.38
N LEU A 212 20.23 3.95 12.51
CA LEU A 212 20.21 5.16 11.70
C LEU A 212 20.82 4.94 10.31
N VAL A 213 21.97 4.26 10.21
CA VAL A 213 22.72 4.16 8.94
C VAL A 213 22.27 3.00 8.06
N ALA A 214 21.55 2.01 8.60
CA ALA A 214 21.00 0.90 7.83
C ALA A 214 19.48 0.78 7.99
N GLY A 215 18.96 0.86 9.21
CA GLY A 215 17.53 0.71 9.46
C GLY A 215 16.66 1.76 8.82
N LEU A 216 17.00 3.03 9.01
CA LEU A 216 16.28 4.14 8.41
C LEU A 216 16.28 4.04 6.87
N PRO A 217 17.42 3.78 6.18
CA PRO A 217 17.41 3.48 4.74
C PRO A 217 16.51 2.30 4.33
N VAL A 218 16.51 1.20 5.07
CA VAL A 218 15.62 0.05 4.80
C VAL A 218 14.15 0.48 4.81
N VAL A 219 13.74 1.24 5.83
CA VAL A 219 12.34 1.72 5.96
C VAL A 219 12.00 2.74 4.87
N ILE A 220 12.93 3.64 4.53
CA ILE A 220 12.74 4.63 3.45
C ILE A 220 12.57 3.93 2.10
N ILE A 221 13.45 2.99 1.75
CA ILE A 221 13.38 2.27 0.48
C ILE A 221 12.12 1.39 0.43
N ALA A 222 11.76 0.73 1.52
CA ALA A 222 10.51 -0.02 1.60
C ALA A 222 9.29 0.89 1.41
N SER A 223 9.35 2.11 1.95
CA SER A 223 8.31 3.13 1.73
C SER A 223 8.23 3.60 0.29
N TRP A 224 9.36 3.74 -0.42
CA TRP A 224 9.37 4.05 -1.85
C TRP A 224 8.76 2.93 -2.69
N ILE A 225 9.17 1.67 -2.44
CA ILE A 225 8.65 0.49 -3.15
C ILE A 225 7.14 0.35 -2.88
N GLY A 226 6.73 0.35 -1.61
CA GLY A 226 5.32 0.25 -1.24
C GLY A 226 4.49 1.42 -1.75
N GLY A 227 5.01 2.64 -1.61
CA GLY A 227 4.37 3.86 -2.14
C GLY A 227 4.15 3.77 -3.64
N TRP A 228 5.14 3.30 -4.40
CA TRP A 228 5.02 3.13 -5.86
C TRP A 228 3.97 2.09 -6.24
N LEU A 229 3.98 0.93 -5.57
CA LEU A 229 3.04 -0.16 -5.83
C LEU A 229 1.59 0.31 -5.67
N PHE A 230 1.23 0.81 -4.49
CA PHE A 230 -0.16 1.23 -4.21
C PHE A 230 -0.56 2.49 -4.98
N PHE A 231 0.41 3.35 -5.32
CA PHE A 231 0.16 4.48 -6.21
C PHE A 231 -0.24 3.98 -7.59
N ILE A 232 0.62 3.21 -8.26
CA ILE A 232 0.36 2.83 -9.65
C ILE A 232 -0.79 1.85 -9.84
N GLN A 233 -1.09 1.08 -8.79
CA GLN A 233 -2.22 0.17 -8.77
C GLN A 233 -3.58 0.86 -8.92
N HIS A 234 -3.68 2.16 -8.58
CA HIS A 234 -4.86 2.99 -8.81
C HIS A 234 -4.58 4.18 -9.75
N GLN A 235 -3.37 4.25 -10.31
CA GLN A 235 -2.92 5.37 -11.12
C GLN A 235 -2.62 4.92 -12.55
N PHE A 236 -3.65 4.67 -13.36
CA PHE A 236 -3.56 4.35 -14.79
C PHE A 236 -4.70 5.01 -15.60
N GLU A 237 -4.54 5.12 -16.92
CA GLU A 237 -5.42 5.93 -17.78
C GLU A 237 -6.90 5.52 -17.68
N GLU A 238 -7.17 4.23 -17.77
CA GLU A 238 -8.51 3.65 -17.77
C GLU A 238 -9.06 3.36 -16.36
N ALA A 239 -8.47 3.96 -15.31
CA ALA A 239 -8.91 3.74 -13.95
C ALA A 239 -10.37 4.19 -13.77
N TYR A 240 -11.21 3.32 -13.22
CA TYR A 240 -12.62 3.61 -13.05
C TYR A 240 -12.90 4.61 -11.92
N TRP A 241 -13.60 5.70 -12.25
CA TRP A 241 -14.20 6.63 -11.30
C TRP A 241 -15.64 6.95 -11.68
N GLU A 242 -16.55 6.86 -10.70
CA GLU A 242 -17.97 7.17 -10.88
C GLU A 242 -18.59 7.89 -9.69
N LYS A 243 -19.71 8.58 -9.94
CA LYS A 243 -20.56 9.14 -8.87
C LYS A 243 -21.47 8.07 -8.27
N ASN A 244 -21.99 8.32 -7.07
CA ASN A 244 -22.79 7.37 -6.30
C ASN A 244 -23.93 6.70 -7.09
N GLY A 245 -24.62 7.42 -7.97
CA GLY A 245 -25.74 6.89 -8.74
C GLY A 245 -25.37 5.79 -9.73
N ASN A 246 -24.14 5.80 -10.26
CA ASN A 246 -23.65 4.88 -11.28
C ASN A 246 -22.56 3.92 -10.77
N TRP A 247 -22.15 4.08 -9.51
CA TRP A 247 -21.05 3.32 -8.93
C TRP A 247 -21.51 1.91 -8.53
N ASP A 248 -20.82 0.90 -9.04
CA ASP A 248 -20.97 -0.50 -8.63
C ASP A 248 -19.67 -1.01 -8.01
N PHE A 249 -19.76 -1.62 -6.82
CA PHE A 249 -18.61 -2.08 -6.06
C PHE A 249 -17.74 -3.06 -6.85
N HIS A 250 -18.34 -4.09 -7.47
CA HIS A 250 -17.56 -5.11 -8.17
C HIS A 250 -16.89 -4.57 -9.43
N THR A 251 -17.57 -3.67 -10.13
CA THR A 251 -17.02 -2.99 -11.31
C THR A 251 -15.87 -2.07 -10.91
N ALA A 252 -16.05 -1.25 -9.86
CA ALA A 252 -15.00 -0.37 -9.36
C ALA A 252 -13.79 -1.14 -8.81
N ALA A 253 -14.03 -2.26 -8.13
CA ALA A 253 -12.97 -3.10 -7.59
C ALA A 253 -12.04 -3.64 -8.69
N VAL A 254 -12.62 -4.10 -9.80
CA VAL A 254 -11.84 -4.63 -10.93
C VAL A 254 -11.28 -3.50 -11.78
N LEU A 255 -12.12 -2.60 -12.29
CA LEU A 255 -11.73 -1.55 -13.25
C LEU A 255 -11.02 -0.36 -12.63
N GLY A 256 -11.13 -0.14 -11.32
CA GLY A 256 -10.41 0.90 -10.58
C GLY A 256 -9.03 0.47 -10.08
N SER A 257 -8.62 -0.77 -10.38
CA SER A 257 -7.37 -1.36 -9.91
C SER A 257 -6.65 -2.09 -11.05
N SER A 258 -5.32 -2.02 -11.08
CA SER A 258 -4.53 -2.72 -12.11
C SER A 258 -4.04 -4.10 -11.66
N HIS A 259 -3.64 -4.92 -12.64
CA HIS A 259 -2.76 -6.06 -12.43
C HIS A 259 -1.36 -5.65 -12.86
N TYR A 260 -0.54 -5.36 -11.86
CA TYR A 260 0.84 -4.96 -12.06
C TYR A 260 1.71 -6.19 -12.28
N VAL A 261 2.08 -6.41 -13.55
CA VAL A 261 2.82 -7.58 -14.01
C VAL A 261 4.30 -7.38 -13.67
N LEU A 262 4.72 -8.03 -12.61
CA LEU A 262 6.09 -7.98 -12.09
C LEU A 262 6.88 -9.22 -12.52
N PRO A 263 8.20 -9.10 -12.76
CA PRO A 263 9.08 -10.25 -12.87
C PRO A 263 9.02 -11.11 -11.59
N PRO A 264 9.27 -12.44 -11.68
CA PRO A 264 9.08 -13.36 -10.55
C PRO A 264 9.75 -12.94 -9.24
N LEU A 265 10.96 -12.39 -9.30
CA LEU A 265 11.68 -11.92 -8.12
C LEU A 265 10.95 -10.76 -7.41
N LEU A 266 10.49 -9.76 -8.18
CA LEU A 266 9.75 -8.63 -7.62
C LEU A 266 8.35 -9.05 -7.17
N GLN A 267 7.72 -9.97 -7.90
CA GLN A 267 6.44 -10.55 -7.50
C GLN A 267 6.55 -11.32 -6.16
N TRP A 268 7.69 -11.99 -5.93
CA TRP A 268 7.98 -12.60 -4.64
C TRP A 268 8.13 -11.53 -3.54
N PHE A 269 8.97 -10.51 -3.69
CA PHE A 269 9.09 -9.46 -2.66
C PHE A 269 7.77 -8.74 -2.37
N THR A 270 6.90 -8.62 -3.36
CA THR A 270 5.59 -7.96 -3.21
C THR A 270 4.47 -8.91 -2.82
N GLY A 271 4.77 -10.19 -2.57
CA GLY A 271 3.79 -11.17 -2.13
C GLY A 271 2.54 -11.17 -3.02
N ASN A 272 2.70 -11.24 -4.34
CA ASN A 272 1.59 -11.25 -5.30
C ASN A 272 0.60 -10.07 -5.22
N ILE A 273 0.84 -9.03 -4.40
CA ILE A 273 -0.12 -7.91 -4.26
C ILE A 273 -0.28 -7.11 -5.55
N GLY A 274 0.67 -7.27 -6.50
CA GLY A 274 0.55 -6.80 -7.88
C GLY A 274 -0.74 -7.24 -8.58
N LEU A 275 -1.34 -8.37 -8.18
CA LEU A 275 -2.64 -8.87 -8.63
C LEU A 275 -3.82 -8.08 -8.02
N HIS A 276 -3.72 -6.75 -8.05
CA HIS A 276 -4.50 -5.84 -7.21
C HIS A 276 -5.97 -5.78 -7.60
N HIS A 277 -6.30 -5.98 -8.88
CA HIS A 277 -7.71 -6.09 -9.30
C HIS A 277 -8.41 -7.31 -8.68
N ILE A 278 -7.71 -8.43 -8.46
CA ILE A 278 -8.27 -9.61 -7.79
C ILE A 278 -8.40 -9.31 -6.31
N HIS A 279 -7.36 -8.69 -5.74
CA HIS A 279 -7.34 -8.29 -4.34
C HIS A 279 -8.50 -7.34 -4.00
N HIS A 280 -8.77 -6.31 -4.81
CA HIS A 280 -9.91 -5.42 -4.61
C HIS A 280 -11.26 -6.12 -4.79
N LEU A 281 -11.36 -7.01 -5.77
CA LEU A 281 -12.58 -7.77 -6.00
C LEU A 281 -12.88 -8.71 -4.82
N CYS A 282 -11.83 -9.29 -4.23
CA CYS A 282 -11.93 -10.24 -3.14
C CYS A 282 -10.73 -10.18 -2.19
N ALA A 283 -10.73 -9.21 -1.27
CA ALA A 283 -9.62 -8.98 -0.33
C ALA A 283 -9.40 -10.13 0.68
N LYS A 284 -10.35 -11.08 0.74
CA LYS A 284 -10.26 -12.29 1.57
C LYS A 284 -9.45 -13.43 0.94
N ILE A 285 -8.94 -13.27 -0.29
CA ILE A 285 -7.96 -14.18 -0.87
C ILE A 285 -6.59 -13.81 -0.30
N PRO A 286 -5.90 -14.73 0.40
CA PRO A 286 -4.54 -14.48 0.86
C PRO A 286 -3.57 -14.46 -0.32
N ASN A 287 -2.45 -13.77 -0.17
CA ASN A 287 -1.46 -13.59 -1.22
C ASN A 287 -0.99 -14.89 -1.89
N TYR A 288 -0.86 -15.97 -1.12
CA TYR A 288 -0.39 -17.26 -1.62
C TYR A 288 -1.45 -18.05 -2.40
N ARG A 289 -2.64 -17.48 -2.61
CA ARG A 289 -3.70 -18.02 -3.49
C ARG A 289 -4.10 -17.07 -4.61
N LEU A 290 -3.58 -15.83 -4.64
CA LEU A 290 -3.91 -14.85 -5.69
C LEU A 290 -3.49 -15.35 -7.07
N GLN A 291 -2.29 -15.92 -7.20
CA GLN A 291 -1.80 -16.45 -8.48
C GLN A 291 -2.64 -17.65 -8.95
N GLU A 292 -2.99 -18.58 -8.04
CA GLU A 292 -3.88 -19.71 -8.35
C GLU A 292 -5.24 -19.23 -8.88
N CYS A 293 -5.78 -18.15 -8.30
CA CYS A 293 -7.03 -17.54 -8.74
C CYS A 293 -6.91 -16.93 -10.15
N LEU A 294 -5.82 -16.22 -10.44
CA LEU A 294 -5.54 -15.64 -11.75
C LEU A 294 -5.36 -16.73 -12.82
N ASP A 295 -4.54 -17.74 -12.56
CA ASP A 295 -4.19 -18.80 -13.51
C ASP A 295 -5.43 -19.60 -13.95
N SER A 296 -6.43 -19.68 -13.07
CA SER A 296 -7.68 -20.40 -13.30
C SER A 296 -8.74 -19.58 -14.05
N SER A 297 -8.43 -18.35 -14.47
CA SER A 297 -9.37 -17.50 -15.22
C SER A 297 -8.69 -16.73 -16.37
N PRO A 298 -8.89 -17.17 -17.63
CA PRO A 298 -8.39 -16.45 -18.81
C PRO A 298 -8.90 -15.01 -18.92
N VAL A 299 -10.07 -14.72 -18.32
CA VAL A 299 -10.64 -13.37 -18.28
C VAL A 299 -9.82 -12.47 -17.35
N LEU A 300 -9.56 -12.89 -16.11
CA LEU A 300 -8.77 -12.10 -15.15
C LEU A 300 -7.35 -11.82 -15.66
N GLN A 301 -6.74 -12.79 -16.35
CA GLN A 301 -5.40 -12.64 -16.94
C GLN A 301 -5.26 -11.48 -17.90
N LYS A 302 -6.35 -11.10 -18.60
CA LYS A 302 -6.35 -10.06 -19.63
C LYS A 302 -6.76 -8.68 -19.09
N LEU A 303 -7.31 -8.59 -17.89
CA LEU A 303 -7.85 -7.34 -17.35
C LEU A 303 -6.78 -6.45 -16.73
N ASN A 304 -6.86 -5.14 -17.05
CA ASN A 304 -6.12 -4.04 -16.41
C ASN A 304 -4.63 -4.30 -16.20
N ARG A 305 -3.99 -4.99 -17.15
CA ARG A 305 -2.56 -5.31 -17.07
C ARG A 305 -1.74 -4.02 -17.16
N LEU A 306 -0.72 -3.94 -16.33
CA LEU A 306 0.24 -2.84 -16.31
C LEU A 306 1.63 -3.42 -16.12
N SER A 307 2.55 -3.17 -17.03
CA SER A 307 3.96 -3.55 -16.89
C SER A 307 4.76 -2.47 -16.14
N LEU A 308 6.00 -2.80 -15.74
CA LEU A 308 6.95 -1.83 -15.15
C LEU A 308 7.14 -0.61 -16.06
N CYS A 309 7.33 -0.79 -17.37
CA CYS A 309 7.56 0.33 -18.29
C CYS A 309 6.30 1.20 -18.46
N GLU A 310 5.12 0.57 -18.50
CA GLU A 310 3.84 1.30 -18.58
C GLU A 310 3.55 2.07 -17.29
N SER A 311 3.90 1.52 -16.12
CA SER A 311 3.75 2.23 -14.83
C SER A 311 4.48 3.59 -14.81
N LEU A 312 5.67 3.66 -15.41
CA LEU A 312 6.40 4.92 -15.51
C LEU A 312 5.67 5.96 -16.35
N LYS A 313 4.97 5.54 -17.41
CA LYS A 313 4.13 6.41 -18.24
C LYS A 313 2.91 6.89 -17.47
N CYS A 314 2.31 6.03 -16.64
CA CYS A 314 1.12 6.37 -15.88
C CYS A 314 1.39 7.31 -14.69
N ALA A 315 2.64 7.43 -14.23
CA ALA A 315 3.01 8.33 -13.14
C ALA A 315 2.71 9.81 -13.43
N ARG A 316 2.64 10.21 -14.71
CA ARG A 316 2.29 11.60 -15.07
C ARG A 316 0.81 11.95 -14.84
N PHE A 317 -0.06 10.95 -14.76
CA PHE A 317 -1.48 11.19 -14.55
C PHE A 317 -1.69 11.81 -13.17
N ALA A 318 -2.70 12.68 -13.02
CA ALA A 318 -2.91 13.42 -11.78
C ALA A 318 -4.38 13.79 -11.50
N LEU A 319 -5.21 13.83 -12.54
CA LEU A 319 -6.60 14.28 -12.51
C LEU A 319 -7.50 13.26 -13.18
N TRP A 320 -8.76 13.21 -12.76
CA TRP A 320 -9.82 12.50 -13.48
C TRP A 320 -10.55 13.46 -14.43
N ASP A 321 -10.57 13.16 -15.73
CA ASP A 321 -11.36 13.88 -16.72
C ASP A 321 -12.75 13.25 -16.81
N GLU A 322 -13.77 13.96 -16.34
CA GLU A 322 -15.14 13.44 -16.30
C GLU A 322 -15.74 13.23 -17.69
N ASP A 323 -15.35 14.03 -18.67
CA ASP A 323 -15.92 14.00 -20.02
C ASP A 323 -15.29 12.88 -20.84
N ARG A 324 -13.98 12.67 -20.68
CA ARG A 324 -13.24 11.58 -21.33
C ARG A 324 -13.36 10.25 -20.59
N ARG A 325 -13.79 10.28 -19.33
CA ARG A 325 -13.79 9.15 -18.40
C ARG A 325 -12.43 8.46 -18.31
N LYS A 326 -11.37 9.27 -18.19
CA LYS A 326 -9.99 8.81 -18.11
C LYS A 326 -9.18 9.67 -17.16
N MET A 327 -8.12 9.10 -16.62
CA MET A 327 -7.11 9.90 -15.94
C MET A 327 -6.19 10.61 -16.93
N ILE A 328 -5.88 11.87 -16.63
CA ILE A 328 -5.07 12.73 -17.50
C ILE A 328 -3.91 13.37 -16.75
N ALA A 329 -2.89 13.79 -17.51
CA ALA A 329 -1.82 14.63 -16.97
C ALA A 329 -2.26 16.09 -16.91
N PHE A 330 -1.57 16.91 -16.12
CA PHE A 330 -1.82 18.35 -16.10
C PHE A 330 -1.62 19.02 -17.47
N SER A 331 -0.77 18.47 -18.34
CA SER A 331 -0.51 18.96 -19.69
C SER A 331 -1.66 18.74 -20.67
N ASP A 332 -2.65 17.91 -20.30
CA ASP A 332 -3.74 17.51 -21.19
C ASP A 332 -5.04 18.24 -20.87
N ILE A 333 -5.03 19.11 -19.85
CA ILE A 333 -6.19 19.93 -19.49
C ILE A 333 -6.55 20.86 -20.65
N GLY A 334 -7.76 20.70 -21.20
CA GLY A 334 -8.29 21.57 -22.25
C GLY A 334 -7.84 21.22 -23.67
N LYS A 335 -6.98 20.21 -23.84
CA LYS A 335 -6.93 19.44 -25.09
C LYS A 335 -8.15 18.57 -25.13
#